data_AF-A0A3D4FKS2-F1
#
_entry.id   AF-A0A3D4FKS2-F1
#
_cell.length_a   1.000
_cell.length_b   1.000
_cell.length_c   1.000
_cell.angle_alpha   90.00
_cell.angle_beta   90.00
_cell.angle_gamma   90.00
#
_symmetry.space_group_name_H-M   'P 1'
#
loop_
_entity.id
_entity.type
_entity.pdbx_description
1 polymer ?
#
loop_
_entity_poly.entity_id
_entity_poly.type
_entity_poly.pdbx_seq_one_letter_code
_entity_poly.pdbx_strand_id
1 'polypeptide(L)'
;MAKEINGIVAPSINYGYKSLPASGGGPLFPGTIDLNGSTVVALVKDILEEFIKDGVKKILIFNSHYENEAFILEAADLVSRNIPKGTKIIITNWWDPLSNETIDKIFDEI
;
A
#
# COMPACT_ATOMS: atom_id res chain seq x y z
N MET A 1 10.89 7.24 10.26
CA MET A 1 10.13 7.97 9.22
C MET A 1 9.09 8.96 9.77
N ALA A 2 7.88 8.56 10.19
CA ALA A 2 6.80 9.52 10.49
C ALA A 2 7.21 10.63 11.49
N LYS A 3 7.87 10.26 12.60
CA LYS A 3 8.41 11.21 13.58
C LYS A 3 9.41 12.22 12.99
N GLU A 4 10.26 11.79 12.05
CA GLU A 4 11.30 12.63 11.44
C GLU A 4 10.74 13.65 10.46
N ILE A 5 9.62 13.30 9.81
CA ILE A 5 8.95 14.19 8.83
C ILE A 5 7.77 14.95 9.42
N ASN A 6 7.57 14.89 10.75
CA ASN A 6 6.40 15.42 11.45
C ASN A 6 5.07 14.92 10.83
N GLY A 7 5.03 13.64 10.48
CA GLY A 7 3.88 12.97 9.89
C GLY A 7 3.04 12.22 10.93
N ILE A 8 1.83 11.84 10.52
CA ILE A 8 0.90 11.02 11.30
C ILE A 8 0.75 9.67 10.60
N VAL A 9 0.65 8.60 11.38
CA VAL A 9 0.39 7.24 10.86
C VAL A 9 -1.07 6.91 11.10
N ALA A 10 -1.82 6.66 10.02
CA ALA A 10 -3.18 6.17 10.09
C ALA A 10 -3.21 4.70 10.56
N PRO A 11 -4.37 4.19 11.04
CA PRO A 11 -4.54 2.75 11.29
C PRO A 11 -4.17 1.90 10.07
N SER A 12 -3.46 0.81 10.29
CA SER A 12 -3.02 -0.10 9.22
C SER A 12 -4.17 -0.90 8.63
N ILE A 13 -4.11 -1.14 7.31
CA ILE A 13 -4.96 -2.12 6.63
C ILE A 13 -4.33 -3.50 6.84
N ASN A 14 -5.03 -4.38 7.58
CA ASN A 14 -4.48 -5.67 8.02
C ASN A 14 -4.83 -6.86 7.10
N TYR A 15 -5.69 -6.65 6.11
CA TYR A 15 -6.07 -7.67 5.12
C TYR A 15 -5.87 -7.12 3.71
N GLY A 16 -5.25 -7.94 2.85
CA GLY A 16 -4.86 -7.54 1.50
C GLY A 16 -5.45 -8.45 0.42
N TYR A 17 -5.05 -8.22 -0.82
CA TYR A 17 -5.38 -9.07 -1.96
C TYR A 17 -4.72 -10.44 -1.85
N LYS A 18 -5.25 -11.37 -2.65
CA LYS A 18 -4.84 -12.78 -2.73
C LYS A 18 -3.33 -12.93 -2.87
N SER A 19 -2.74 -13.75 -2.00
CA SER A 19 -1.39 -14.26 -2.22
C SER A 19 -1.31 -14.98 -3.55
N LEU A 20 -0.28 -14.71 -4.35
CA LEU A 20 -0.05 -15.35 -5.65
C LEU A 20 1.13 -16.34 -5.57
N PRO A 21 1.09 -17.46 -6.32
CA PRO A 21 2.16 -18.45 -6.28
C PRO A 21 3.56 -17.90 -6.58
N ALA A 22 3.65 -16.88 -7.44
CA ALA A 22 4.92 -16.31 -7.89
C ALA A 22 5.55 -15.31 -6.90
N SER A 23 4.87 -14.96 -5.81
CA SER A 23 5.30 -13.92 -4.86
C SER A 23 5.09 -14.31 -3.40
N GLY A 24 3.89 -14.74 -3.03
CA GLY A 24 3.52 -15.04 -1.64
C GLY A 24 3.25 -16.52 -1.34
N GLY A 25 3.58 -17.43 -2.27
CA GLY A 25 3.31 -18.87 -2.16
C GLY A 25 1.91 -19.29 -2.61
N GLY A 26 0.94 -18.38 -2.71
CA GLY A 26 -0.39 -18.62 -3.24
C GLY A 26 -1.50 -18.70 -2.17
N PRO A 27 -2.77 -18.69 -2.60
CA PRO A 27 -3.92 -18.48 -1.70
C PRO A 27 -4.36 -19.75 -0.96
N LEU A 28 -3.71 -20.89 -1.24
CA LEU A 28 -4.11 -22.20 -0.72
C LEU A 28 -3.43 -22.54 0.62
N PHE A 29 -2.51 -21.70 1.10
CA PHE A 29 -1.85 -21.91 2.39
C PHE A 29 -2.81 -21.59 3.54
N PRO A 30 -3.08 -22.54 4.47
CA PRO A 30 -3.95 -22.29 5.61
C PRO A 30 -3.45 -21.13 6.47
N GLY A 31 -4.37 -20.22 6.83
CA GLY A 31 -4.06 -19.01 7.59
C GLY A 31 -4.00 -17.74 6.74
N THR A 32 -3.86 -17.85 5.42
CA THR A 32 -3.99 -16.72 4.50
C THR A 32 -5.46 -16.30 4.38
N ILE A 33 -5.77 -15.05 4.71
CA ILE A 33 -7.12 -14.47 4.62
C ILE A 33 -7.12 -13.40 3.53
N ASP A 34 -7.64 -13.76 2.36
CA ASP A 34 -7.57 -12.93 1.18
C ASP A 34 -8.84 -12.10 0.97
N LEU A 35 -8.66 -10.83 0.62
CA LEU A 35 -9.72 -9.98 0.09
C LEU A 35 -9.82 -10.09 -1.43
N ASN A 36 -11.02 -9.83 -1.94
CA ASN A 36 -11.20 -9.60 -3.37
C ASN A 36 -10.60 -8.24 -3.76
N GLY A 37 -10.10 -8.13 -5.00
CA GLY A 37 -9.51 -6.90 -5.52
C GLY A 37 -10.46 -5.70 -5.42
N SER A 38 -11.74 -5.90 -5.72
CA SER A 38 -12.77 -4.86 -5.56
C SER A 38 -12.92 -4.37 -4.12
N THR A 39 -12.77 -5.26 -3.13
CA THR A 39 -12.80 -4.89 -1.71
C THR A 39 -11.60 -4.04 -1.33
N VAL A 40 -10.39 -4.40 -1.80
CA VAL A 40 -9.17 -3.61 -1.55
C VAL A 40 -9.29 -2.23 -2.19
N VAL A 41 -9.75 -2.16 -3.44
CA VAL A 41 -9.96 -0.89 -4.15
C VAL A 41 -10.95 0.01 -3.39
N ALA A 42 -12.12 -0.53 -3.03
CA ALA A 42 -13.14 0.22 -2.29
C ALA A 42 -12.62 0.72 -0.94
N LEU A 43 -11.97 -0.15 -0.17
CA LEU A 43 -11.41 0.18 1.15
C LEU A 43 -10.39 1.32 1.07
N VAL A 44 -9.41 1.21 0.15
CA VAL A 44 -8.37 2.22 0.00
C VAL A 44 -8.95 3.53 -0.52
N LYS A 45 -9.87 3.46 -1.49
CA LYS A 45 -10.56 4.63 -2.03
C LYS A 45 -11.31 5.40 -0.94
N ASP A 46 -12.14 4.73 -0.15
CA ASP A 46 -12.95 5.38 0.88
C ASP A 46 -12.06 6.05 1.96
N ILE A 47 -10.98 5.39 2.37
CA ILE A 47 -10.00 5.96 3.32
C ILE A 47 -9.33 7.22 2.75
N LEU A 48 -8.88 7.16 1.49
CA LEU A 48 -8.24 8.30 0.83
C LEU A 48 -9.21 9.48 0.69
N GLU A 49 -10.44 9.23 0.26
CA GLU A 49 -11.47 10.26 0.09
C GLU A 49 -11.78 10.98 1.41
N GLU A 50 -11.95 10.25 2.52
CA GLU A 50 -12.23 10.85 3.82
C GLU A 50 -11.04 11.67 4.33
N PHE A 51 -9.79 11.20 4.20
CA PHE A 51 -8.62 12.01 4.55
C PHE A 51 -8.53 13.30 3.72
N ILE A 52 -8.80 13.22 2.42
CA ILE A 52 -8.72 14.37 1.52
C ILE A 52 -9.82 15.39 1.83
N LYS A 53 -11.02 14.90 2.18
CA LYS A 53 -12.18 15.70 2.60
C LYS A 53 -11.91 16.42 3.93
N ASP A 54 -11.20 15.78 4.86
CA ASP A 54 -10.70 16.39 6.09
C ASP A 54 -9.54 17.37 5.87
N GLY A 55 -9.10 17.54 4.62
CA GLY A 55 -8.12 18.54 4.22
C GLY A 55 -6.68 18.03 4.12
N VAL A 56 -6.44 16.74 4.28
CA VAL A 56 -5.10 16.15 4.08
C VAL A 56 -4.67 16.31 2.61
N LYS A 57 -3.48 16.85 2.39
CA LYS A 57 -2.93 17.13 1.04
C LYS A 57 -1.71 16.30 0.65
N LYS A 58 -1.09 15.60 1.61
CA LYS A 58 0.11 14.81 1.38
C LYS A 58 -0.09 13.45 2.01
N ILE A 59 -0.33 12.45 1.19
CA ILE A 59 -0.60 11.08 1.62
C ILE A 59 0.49 10.18 1.05
N LEU A 60 1.08 9.36 1.92
CA LEU A 60 2.00 8.29 1.54
C LEU A 60 1.33 6.96 1.88
N ILE A 61 1.10 6.14 0.87
CA ILE A 61 0.69 4.75 1.04
C ILE A 61 1.96 3.91 1.04
N PHE A 62 2.22 3.24 2.17
CA PHE A 62 3.36 2.38 2.36
C PHE A 62 2.91 0.92 2.24
N ASN A 63 3.13 0.32 1.08
CA ASN A 63 2.71 -1.03 0.79
C ASN A 63 3.72 -2.05 1.33
N SER A 64 3.20 -3.11 1.94
CA SER A 64 4.01 -4.21 2.48
C SER A 64 3.63 -5.59 1.98
N HIS A 65 2.68 -5.66 1.04
CA HIS A 65 2.24 -6.91 0.43
C HIS A 65 2.27 -6.75 -1.09
N TYR A 66 3.09 -7.55 -1.77
CA TYR A 66 3.40 -7.38 -3.20
C TYR A 66 2.13 -7.32 -4.05
N GLU A 67 1.20 -8.24 -3.79
CA GLU A 67 -0.01 -8.42 -4.57
C GLU A 67 -1.04 -7.30 -4.41
N ASN A 68 -0.88 -6.39 -3.44
CA ASN A 68 -1.76 -5.24 -3.27
C ASN A 68 -1.53 -4.11 -4.28
N GLU A 69 -0.35 -4.03 -4.88
CA GLU A 69 0.13 -2.83 -5.58
C GLU A 69 -0.85 -2.34 -6.66
N ALA A 70 -1.30 -3.23 -7.54
CA ALA A 70 -2.24 -2.89 -8.62
C ALA A 70 -3.58 -2.34 -8.10
N PHE A 71 -4.08 -2.84 -6.97
CA PHE A 71 -5.37 -2.45 -6.40
C PHE A 71 -5.27 -1.13 -5.63
N ILE A 72 -4.15 -0.90 -4.95
CA ILE A 72 -3.84 0.40 -4.34
C ILE A 72 -3.72 1.47 -5.44
N LEU A 73 -3.04 1.15 -6.55
CA LEU A 73 -2.88 2.04 -7.68
C LEU A 73 -4.24 2.39 -8.32
N GLU A 74 -5.10 1.41 -8.56
CA GLU A 74 -6.45 1.64 -9.08
C GLU A 74 -7.27 2.55 -8.15
N ALA A 75 -7.23 2.31 -6.84
CA ALA A 75 -7.93 3.18 -5.88
C ALA A 75 -7.40 4.61 -5.92
N ALA A 76 -6.07 4.79 -5.95
CA ALA A 76 -5.45 6.10 -6.04
C ALA A 76 -5.79 6.81 -7.37
N ASP A 77 -5.81 6.10 -8.49
CA ASP A 77 -6.23 6.64 -9.79
C ASP A 77 -7.67 7.16 -9.73
N LEU A 78 -8.62 6.33 -9.24
CA LEU A 78 -10.02 6.70 -9.11
C LEU A 78 -10.22 7.95 -8.25
N VAL A 79 -9.50 8.05 -7.12
CA VAL A 79 -9.54 9.22 -6.24
C VAL A 79 -8.92 10.43 -6.92
N SER A 80 -7.78 10.27 -7.61
CA SER A 80 -7.01 11.36 -8.23
C SER A 80 -7.81 12.21 -9.21
N ARG A 81 -8.83 11.63 -9.85
CA ARG A 81 -9.72 12.30 -10.81
C ARG A 81 -10.48 13.48 -10.20
N ASN A 82 -10.68 13.50 -8.89
CA ASN A 82 -11.48 14.51 -8.19
C ASN A 82 -10.77 15.16 -6.98
N ILE A 83 -9.44 15.06 -6.87
CA ILE A 83 -8.73 15.62 -5.71
C ILE A 83 -8.59 17.16 -5.80
N PRO A 84 -8.64 17.88 -4.67
CA PRO A 84 -8.37 19.32 -4.65
C PRO A 84 -6.96 19.64 -5.15
N LYS A 85 -6.80 20.77 -5.84
CA LYS A 85 -5.51 21.23 -6.36
C LYS A 85 -4.42 21.21 -5.29
N GLY A 86 -3.26 20.66 -5.64
CA GLY A 86 -2.10 20.56 -4.74
C GLY A 86 -2.10 19.34 -3.81
N THR A 87 -3.14 18.50 -3.86
CA THR A 87 -3.16 17.19 -3.18
C THR A 87 -2.21 16.23 -3.89
N LYS A 88 -1.41 15.47 -3.13
CA LYS A 88 -0.47 14.48 -3.63
C LYS A 88 -0.64 13.16 -2.87
N ILE A 89 -0.73 12.08 -3.64
CA ILE A 89 -0.72 10.70 -3.14
C ILE A 89 0.55 10.06 -3.71
N ILE A 90 1.38 9.51 -2.84
CA ILE A 90 2.57 8.74 -3.21
C ILE A 90 2.33 7.31 -2.74
N ILE A 91 2.63 6.35 -3.62
CA ILE A 91 2.61 4.93 -3.30
C ILE A 91 4.06 4.45 -3.38
N THR A 92 4.50 3.69 -2.39
CA THR A 92 5.80 3.02 -2.41
C THR A 92 5.68 1.70 -1.68
N ASN A 93 6.47 0.73 -2.12
CA ASN A 93 6.69 -0.50 -1.39
C ASN A 93 7.88 -0.33 -0.44
N TRP A 94 7.84 -1.03 0.70
CA TRP A 94 8.93 -0.94 1.67
C TRP A 94 10.31 -1.39 1.14
N TRP A 95 10.31 -2.22 0.08
CA TRP A 95 11.51 -2.71 -0.56
C TRP A 95 12.07 -1.77 -1.63
N ASP A 96 11.29 -0.83 -2.18
CA ASP A 96 11.74 0.06 -3.26
C ASP A 96 13.04 0.84 -2.94
N PRO A 97 13.25 1.36 -1.70
CA PRO A 97 14.47 2.12 -1.38
C PRO A 97 15.66 1.25 -0.96
N LEU A 98 15.53 -0.07 -0.92
CA LEU A 98 16.63 -0.95 -0.51
C LEU A 98 17.70 -1.00 -1.62
N SER A 99 18.97 -0.83 -1.22
CA SER A 99 20.08 -1.03 -2.15
C SER A 99 20.28 -2.52 -2.41
N ASN A 100 20.83 -2.87 -3.58
CA ASN A 100 21.24 -4.25 -3.87
C ASN A 100 22.17 -4.80 -2.78
N GLU A 101 23.11 -3.99 -2.27
CA GLU A 101 23.97 -4.38 -1.14
C GLU A 101 23.17 -4.78 0.11
N THR A 102 22.06 -4.09 0.39
CA THR A 102 21.18 -4.40 1.53
C THR A 102 20.38 -5.67 1.27
N ILE A 103 19.88 -5.84 0.04
CA ILE A 103 19.15 -7.04 -0.39
C ILE A 103 20.07 -8.26 -0.26
N ASP A 104 21.28 -8.19 -0.82
CA ASP A 104 22.27 -9.26 -0.76
C ASP A 104 22.54 -9.65 0.70
N LYS A 105 22.82 -8.68 1.58
CA LYS A 105 23.02 -8.96 3.02
C LYS A 105 21.84 -9.60 3.73
N ILE A 106 20.60 -9.26 3.35
CA ILE A 106 19.38 -9.81 3.97
C ILE A 106 19.12 -11.24 3.49
N PHE A 107 19.50 -11.55 2.25
CA PHE A 107 19.23 -12.84 1.60
C PHE A 107 20.48 -13.73 1.45
N ASP A 108 21.61 -13.36 2.04
CA ASP A 108 22.89 -14.10 2.01
C ASP A 108 22.82 -15.52 2.63
N GLU A 109 21.78 -15.83 3.42
CA GLU A 109 21.57 -17.13 4.08
C GLU A 109 20.53 -18.04 3.40
N ILE A 110 20.08 -17.71 2.18
CA ILE A 110 19.19 -18.58 1.37
C ILE A 110 19.98 -19.40 0.35
#